data_AF-A0A2N2IJH3-F1
#
_entry.id   AF-A0A2N2IJH3-F1
#
_cell.length_a   1.000
_cell.length_b   1.000
_cell.length_c   1.000
_cell.angle_alpha   90.00
_cell.angle_beta   90.00
_cell.angle_gamma   90.00
#
_symmetry.space_group_name_H-M   'P 1'
#
loop_
_entity.id
_entity.type
_entity.pdbx_description
1 polymer ?
#
loop_
_entity_poly.entity_id
_entity_poly.type
_entity_poly.pdbx_seq_one_letter_code
_entity_poly.pdbx_strand_id
1 'polypeptide(L)'
;MMKLACPDLSLRSLAVWRRNFLVWRKLAIPSLLGNLADRIVFGKVTDFLQMWLFRSIPITWPWPTFNVADVLLLAGVGCLMIFSFMPESKGLWGTSKPEKIVRK
;
A
#
# COMPACT_ATOMS: atom_id res chain seq x y z
N MET A 1 -15.58 2.19 17.89
CA MET A 1 -16.13 2.22 16.52
C MET A 1 -15.16 3.01 15.64
N MET A 2 -14.37 2.34 14.80
CA MET A 2 -13.58 3.01 13.77
C MET A 2 -14.55 3.64 12.78
N LYS A 3 -14.64 4.97 12.78
CA LYS A 3 -15.34 5.70 11.72
C LYS A 3 -14.55 5.46 10.43
N LEU A 4 -15.11 4.71 9.49
CA LEU A 4 -14.72 4.77 8.08
C LEU A 4 -15.02 6.19 7.61
N ALA A 5 -14.11 7.11 7.88
CA ALA A 5 -14.16 8.46 7.35
C ALA A 5 -13.94 8.34 5.84
N CYS A 6 -14.92 8.79 5.05
CA CYS A 6 -14.76 8.97 3.62
C CYS A 6 -13.47 9.78 3.39
N PRO A 7 -12.55 9.35 2.52
CA PRO A 7 -11.32 10.09 2.28
C PRO A 7 -11.69 11.49 1.83
N ASP A 8 -11.33 12.49 2.64
CA ASP A 8 -11.46 13.88 2.23
C ASP A 8 -10.48 14.07 1.07
N LEU A 9 -11.02 14.19 -0.15
CA LEU A 9 -10.30 14.34 -1.41
C LEU A 9 -9.64 15.73 -1.47
N SER A 10 -8.82 16.04 -0.47
CA SER A 10 -8.08 17.28 -0.40
C SER A 10 -6.84 17.22 -1.28
N LEU A 11 -6.40 18.36 -1.81
CA LEU A 11 -5.14 18.48 -2.57
C LEU A 11 -3.92 17.96 -1.78
N ARG A 12 -4.01 17.86 -0.44
CA ARG A 12 -2.97 17.27 0.41
C ARG A 12 -2.94 15.74 0.36
N SER A 13 -4.08 15.06 0.27
CA SER A 13 -4.12 13.60 0.13
C SER A 13 -3.46 13.16 -1.18
N LEU A 14 -3.65 13.96 -2.25
CA LEU A 14 -2.92 13.79 -3.51
C LEU A 14 -1.40 13.93 -3.33
N ALA A 15 -0.93 14.87 -2.50
CA ALA A 15 0.50 15.08 -2.24
C ALA A 15 1.12 13.90 -1.45
N VAL A 16 0.42 13.38 -0.45
CA VAL A 16 0.84 12.18 0.31
C VAL A 16 0.87 10.95 -0.60
N TRP A 17 -0.18 10.79 -1.41
CA TRP A 17 -0.26 9.70 -2.38
C TRP A 17 0.88 9.77 -3.38
N ARG A 18 1.19 10.95 -3.92
CA ARG A 18 2.31 11.18 -4.83
C ARG A 18 3.68 10.82 -4.21
N ARG A 19 3.89 11.13 -2.93
CA ARG A 19 5.13 10.76 -2.23
C ARG A 19 5.26 9.25 -2.06
N ASN A 20 4.19 8.60 -1.61
CA ASN A 20 4.20 7.15 -1.34
C ASN A 20 4.22 6.34 -2.65
N PHE A 21 3.63 6.87 -3.72
CA PHE A 21 3.67 6.29 -5.06
C PHE A 21 5.10 6.15 -5.61
N LEU A 22 6.01 7.05 -5.25
CA LEU A 22 7.42 6.94 -5.66
C LEU A 22 8.12 5.74 -5.03
N VAL A 23 7.81 5.46 -3.76
CA VAL A 23 8.34 4.27 -3.05
C VAL A 23 7.72 3.01 -3.65
N TRP A 24 6.40 3.04 -3.87
CA TRP A 24 5.70 1.94 -4.54
C TRP A 24 6.30 1.62 -5.90
N ARG A 25 6.59 2.63 -6.72
CA ARG A 25 7.18 2.47 -8.05
C ARG A 25 8.55 1.78 -8.00
N LYS A 26 9.34 2.01 -6.96
CA LYS A 26 10.62 1.33 -6.75
C LYS A 26 10.46 -0.17 -6.46
N LEU A 27 9.32 -0.59 -5.92
CA LEU A 27 8.97 -2.00 -5.74
C LEU A 27 8.34 -2.57 -7.01
N ALA A 28 7.40 -1.84 -7.62
CA ALA A 28 6.64 -2.31 -8.77
C ALA A 28 7.49 -2.57 -10.01
N ILE A 29 8.48 -1.72 -10.29
CA ILE A 29 9.37 -1.88 -11.47
C ILE A 29 10.14 -3.21 -11.42
N PRO A 30 10.96 -3.50 -10.41
CA PRO A 30 11.70 -4.76 -10.36
C PRO A 30 10.78 -5.99 -10.28
N SER A 31 9.61 -5.90 -9.64
CA SER A 31 8.63 -6.98 -9.65
C SER A 31 8.09 -7.28 -11.04
N LEU A 32 7.65 -6.24 -11.77
CA LEU A 32 7.12 -6.39 -13.11
C LEU A 32 8.21 -6.87 -14.07
N LEU A 33 9.43 -6.36 -13.93
CA LEU A 33 10.59 -6.81 -14.70
C LEU A 33 10.98 -8.25 -14.39
N GLY A 34 10.91 -8.71 -13.13
CA GLY A 34 11.16 -10.11 -12.79
C GLY A 34 10.19 -11.05 -13.50
N ASN A 35 8.89 -10.76 -13.40
CA ASN A 35 7.86 -11.54 -14.11
C ASN A 35 7.95 -11.42 -15.63
N LEU A 36 8.47 -10.32 -16.17
CA LEU A 36 8.70 -10.17 -17.60
C LEU A 36 9.95 -10.94 -18.05
N ALA A 37 11.04 -10.87 -17.30
CA ALA A 37 12.27 -11.60 -17.57
C ALA A 37 12.02 -13.12 -17.58
N ASP A 38 11.24 -13.62 -16.63
CA ASP A 38 10.82 -15.02 -16.60
C ASP A 38 10.10 -15.44 -17.89
N ARG A 39 9.17 -14.62 -18.38
CA ARG A 39 8.47 -14.87 -19.65
C ARG A 39 9.41 -14.86 -20.85
N ILE A 40 10.41 -13.97 -20.85
CA ILE A 40 11.37 -13.86 -21.95
C ILE A 40 12.32 -15.06 -21.96
N VAL A 41 12.82 -15.47 -20.80
CA VAL A 41 13.84 -16.53 -20.67
C VAL A 41 13.22 -17.92 -20.73
N PHE A 42 12.11 -18.14 -20.02
CA PHE A 42 11.51 -19.46 -19.83
C PHE A 42 10.18 -19.65 -20.58
N GLY A 43 9.65 -18.59 -21.21
CA GLY A 43 8.34 -18.64 -21.90
C GLY A 43 7.14 -18.64 -20.95
N LYS A 44 7.36 -18.61 -19.62
CA LYS A 44 6.32 -18.63 -18.58
C LYS A 44 6.81 -17.91 -17.33
N VAL A 45 5.88 -17.49 -16.48
CA VAL A 45 6.20 -17.01 -15.13
C VAL A 45 6.43 -18.21 -14.22
N THR A 46 7.49 -18.16 -13.41
CA THR A 46 7.78 -19.24 -12.46
C THR A 46 7.11 -18.94 -11.12
N ASP A 47 6.04 -19.67 -10.84
CA ASP A 47 5.36 -19.63 -9.55
C ASP A 47 5.87 -20.77 -8.66
N PHE A 48 6.23 -20.47 -7.41
CA PHE A 48 6.85 -21.46 -6.51
C PHE A 48 6.30 -21.44 -5.08
N LEU A 49 5.55 -20.40 -4.69
CA LEU A 49 4.91 -20.34 -3.37
C LEU A 49 3.49 -20.91 -3.47
N GLN A 50 3.26 -22.04 -2.82
CA GLN A 50 1.94 -22.65 -2.66
C GLN A 50 1.46 -22.44 -1.23
N MET A 51 0.33 -21.75 -1.06
CA MET A 51 -0.30 -21.56 0.25
C MET A 51 -1.55 -22.42 0.41
N TRP A 52 -1.77 -22.89 1.63
CA TRP A 52 -2.92 -23.68 2.04
C TRP A 52 -3.81 -22.85 2.97
N LEU A 53 -4.44 -21.82 2.41
CA LEU A 53 -5.30 -20.86 3.12
C LEU A 53 -6.78 -21.11 2.82
N PHE A 54 -7.66 -20.71 3.74
CA PHE A 54 -9.13 -20.72 3.58
C PHE A 54 -9.77 -22.08 3.25
N ARG A 55 -9.49 -23.10 4.08
CA ARG A 55 -10.03 -24.47 3.95
C ARG A 55 -11.54 -24.55 3.74
N SER A 56 -12.29 -23.64 4.35
CA SER A 56 -13.76 -23.62 4.31
C SER A 56 -14.36 -23.13 2.99
N ILE A 57 -13.55 -22.54 2.10
CA ILE A 57 -14.00 -22.01 0.81
C ILE A 57 -13.39 -22.88 -0.31
N PRO A 58 -14.19 -23.73 -0.99
CA PRO A 58 -13.67 -24.74 -1.92
C PRO A 58 -12.84 -24.14 -3.07
N ILE A 59 -13.24 -22.97 -3.58
CA ILE A 59 -12.59 -22.33 -4.74
C ILE A 59 -11.20 -21.74 -4.42
N THR A 60 -10.90 -21.49 -3.15
CA THR A 60 -9.62 -20.92 -2.72
C THR A 60 -8.70 -21.95 -2.07
N TRP A 61 -9.08 -23.23 -2.09
CA TRP A 61 -8.32 -24.32 -1.47
C TRP A 61 -7.79 -25.30 -2.54
N PRO A 62 -6.45 -25.42 -2.71
CA PRO A 62 -5.41 -24.56 -2.16
C PRO A 62 -5.44 -23.15 -2.80
N TRP A 63 -4.83 -22.17 -2.13
CA TRP A 63 -4.74 -20.81 -2.69
C TRP A 63 -3.89 -20.84 -3.96
N PRO A 64 -4.13 -20.00 -4.98
CA PRO A 64 -3.31 -19.98 -6.19
C PRO A 64 -1.82 -19.87 -5.88
N THR A 65 -0.98 -20.53 -6.67
CA THR A 65 0.48 -20.35 -6.56
C THR A 65 0.88 -18.95 -7.00
N PHE A 66 1.91 -18.39 -6.39
CA PHE A 66 2.44 -17.08 -6.73
C PHE A 66 3.95 -17.03 -6.51
N ASN A 67 4.57 -15.91 -6.86
CA ASN A 67 5.99 -15.71 -6.66
C ASN A 67 6.30 -14.41 -5.88
N VAL A 68 7.59 -14.16 -5.69
CA VAL A 68 8.06 -12.97 -4.95
C VAL A 68 7.66 -11.66 -5.64
N ALA A 69 7.60 -11.61 -6.97
CA ALA A 69 7.16 -10.41 -7.68
C ALA A 69 5.71 -10.07 -7.36
N ASP A 70 4.83 -11.06 -7.27
CA ASP A 70 3.43 -10.85 -6.92
C ASP A 70 3.27 -10.36 -5.47
N VAL A 71 4.06 -10.91 -4.53
CA VAL A 71 4.06 -10.44 -3.13
C VAL A 71 4.50 -8.99 -3.03
N LEU A 72 5.53 -8.59 -3.77
CA LEU A 72 6.01 -7.20 -3.77
C LEU A 72 4.99 -6.24 -4.36
N LEU A 73 4.29 -6.65 -5.44
CA LEU A 73 3.18 -5.87 -6.00
C LEU A 73 2.04 -5.75 -4.99
N LEU A 74 1.61 -6.86 -4.38
CA LEU A 74 0.54 -6.89 -3.40
C LEU A 74 0.87 -6.04 -2.17
N ALA A 75 2.07 -6.18 -1.60
CA ALA A 75 2.53 -5.39 -0.47
C ALA A 75 2.61 -3.91 -0.81
N GLY A 76 3.11 -3.57 -2.01
CA GLY A 76 3.15 -2.21 -2.48
C GLY A 76 1.76 -1.58 -2.58
N VAL A 77 0.83 -2.25 -3.27
CA VAL A 77 -0.53 -1.76 -3.45
C VAL A 77 -1.27 -1.71 -2.11
N GLY A 78 -1.10 -2.72 -1.26
CA GLY A 78 -1.64 -2.76 0.10
C GLY A 78 -1.17 -1.58 0.95
N CYS A 79 0.14 -1.29 0.95
CA CYS A 79 0.68 -0.11 1.63
C CYS A 79 0.09 1.20 1.08
N LEU A 80 -0.02 1.36 -0.24
CA LEU A 80 -0.65 2.54 -0.84
C LEU A 80 -2.11 2.69 -0.42
N MET A 81 -2.88 1.60 -0.41
CA MET A 81 -4.27 1.61 0.04
C MET A 81 -4.37 2.01 1.51
N ILE A 82 -3.56 1.41 2.40
CA ILE A 82 -3.56 1.73 3.83
C ILE A 82 -3.25 3.21 4.06
N PHE A 83 -2.21 3.76 3.40
CA PHE A 83 -1.88 5.18 3.52
C PHE A 83 -2.96 6.09 2.95
N SER A 84 -3.74 5.63 1.96
CA SER A 84 -4.87 6.39 1.43
C SER A 84 -6.02 6.52 2.43
N PHE A 85 -6.19 5.55 3.33
CA PHE A 85 -7.25 5.53 4.33
C PHE A 85 -6.79 5.99 5.73
N MET A 86 -5.50 6.23 5.93
CA MET A 86 -4.98 6.66 7.24
C MET A 86 -5.29 8.15 7.47
N PRO A 87 -6.08 8.51 8.50
CA PRO A 87 -6.34 9.90 8.82
C PRO A 87 -5.05 10.57 9.28
N GLU A 88 -4.77 11.76 8.73
CA GLU A 88 -3.67 12.61 9.19
C GLU A 88 -3.88 12.87 10.70
N SER A 89 -2.95 12.43 11.55
CA SER A 89 -3.06 12.73 12.97
C SER A 89 -2.90 14.23 13.13
N LYS A 90 -4.01 14.92 13.37
CA LYS A 90 -3.98 16.32 13.80
C LYS A 90 -3.09 16.36 15.03
N GLY A 91 -2.05 17.19 14.97
CA GLY A 91 -0.96 17.24 15.93
C GLY A 91 -1.42 17.00 17.37
N LEU A 92 -0.90 15.91 17.96
CA LEU A 92 -0.90 15.70 19.41
C LEU A 92 -0.10 16.79 20.15
N TRP A 93 0.66 17.60 19.40
CA TRP A 93 1.26 18.82 19.89
C TRP A 93 0.26 19.95 19.70
N GLY A 94 -0.54 20.18 20.74
CA GLY A 94 -1.18 21.47 20.95
C GLY A 94 -0.11 22.54 21.05
N THR A 95 0.36 23.05 19.91
CA THR A 95 1.00 24.35 19.88
C THR A 95 -0.14 25.36 19.96
N SER A 96 -0.67 25.57 21.17
CA SER A 96 -1.36 26.80 21.47
C SER A 96 -0.39 27.92 21.09
N LYS A 97 -0.73 28.67 20.02
CA LYS A 97 -0.10 29.97 19.78
C LYS A 97 -0.11 30.69 21.14
N PRO A 98 1.02 31.13 21.70
CA PRO A 98 0.96 31.99 22.87
C PRO A 98 0.22 33.25 22.42
N GLU A 99 -1.01 33.39 22.92
CA GLU A 99 -1.78 34.60 22.84
C GLU A 99 -0.89 35.71 23.36
N LYS A 100 -0.46 36.59 22.46
CA LYS A 100 0.31 37.77 22.84
C LYS A 100 -0.65 38.62 23.67
N ILE A 101 -0.54 38.48 24.99
CA ILE A 101 -1.13 39.41 25.95
C ILE A 101 -0.43 40.75 25.68
N VAL A 102 -1.06 41.58 24.85
CA VAL A 102 -0.70 42.99 24.70
C VAL A 102 -1.08 43.65 26.01
N ARG A 103 -0.11 43.73 26.93
CA ARG A 103 -0.17 44.69 28.02
C ARG A 103 0.34 46.03 27.49
N LYS A 104 -0.58 46.97 27.28
CA LYS A 104 -0.55 48.36 27.75
C LYS A 104 -1.66 49.16 27.08
#